data_AF-K6U9B3-F1
#
_entry.id   AF-K6U9B3-F1
#
_cell.length_a   1.000
_cell.length_b   1.000
_cell.length_c   1.000
_cell.angle_alpha   90.00
_cell.angle_beta   90.00
_cell.angle_gamma   90.00
#
_symmetry.space_group_name_H-M   'P 1'
#
loop_
_entity.id
_entity.type
_entity.pdbx_description
1 polymer ?
#
loop_
_entity_poly.entity_id
_entity_poly.type
_entity_poly.pdbx_seq_one_letter_code
_entity_poly.pdbx_strand_id
1 'polypeptide(L)'
;MKRYLALAAITIVMVLAIVTSLNLIPISTIPLDSVEVKEYQGDKLSSVNDFRENSIKGTQRVDINNYSLEVTGLVQNPKNYTYDQVKGFQSYQKVVKLDCVEGWSVNILWQGVLVKDILNDVKPLSSANTVIFYAVDGYSTSFPLEYLQNSQILMAYKMNNATLPPERGFPFQLVAESKWGYKWIKWINRIELSDNPNFQGYWESRGYSVSGNLNESFLK
;
A
#
# COMPACT_ATOMS: atom_id res chain seq x y z
N MET A 1 10.66 -76.54 -19.00
CA MET A 1 9.63 -75.67 -18.37
C MET A 1 10.21 -74.46 -17.60
N LYS A 2 11.38 -73.89 -17.96
CA LYS A 2 11.99 -72.77 -17.20
C LYS A 2 12.56 -71.61 -18.05
N ARG A 3 12.32 -71.56 -19.38
CA ARG A 3 12.96 -70.55 -20.26
C ARG A 3 12.02 -69.49 -20.87
N TYR A 4 10.71 -69.61 -20.74
CA TYR A 4 9.75 -68.70 -21.39
C TYR A 4 9.15 -67.62 -20.47
N LEU A 5 9.36 -67.70 -19.15
CA LEU A 5 8.84 -66.72 -18.19
C LEU A 5 9.70 -65.45 -18.06
N ALA A 6 10.97 -65.47 -18.49
CA ALA A 6 11.87 -64.33 -18.34
C ALA A 6 11.66 -63.24 -19.41
N LEU A 7 11.20 -63.59 -20.63
CA LEU A 7 11.03 -62.59 -21.70
C LEU A 7 9.75 -61.75 -21.54
N ALA A 8 8.67 -62.29 -20.99
CA ALA A 8 7.40 -61.57 -20.84
C ALA A 8 7.44 -60.48 -19.76
N ALA A 9 8.28 -60.65 -18.74
CA ALA A 9 8.48 -59.64 -17.69
C ALA A 9 9.29 -58.43 -18.18
N ILE A 10 10.18 -58.63 -19.17
CA ILE A 10 11.05 -57.57 -19.69
C ILE A 10 10.29 -56.65 -20.66
N THR A 11 9.33 -57.17 -21.42
CA THR A 11 8.50 -56.35 -22.32
C THR A 11 7.45 -55.50 -21.60
N ILE A 12 6.89 -55.96 -20.48
CA ILE A 12 5.92 -55.17 -19.70
C ILE A 12 6.59 -54.01 -18.94
N VAL A 13 7.84 -54.19 -18.48
CA VAL A 13 8.61 -53.11 -17.85
C VAL A 13 9.02 -52.03 -18.86
N MET A 14 9.23 -52.39 -20.14
CA MET A 14 9.56 -51.40 -21.18
C MET A 14 8.37 -50.57 -21.67
N VAL A 15 7.12 -51.06 -21.59
CA VAL A 15 5.94 -50.26 -21.95
C VAL A 15 5.54 -49.30 -20.82
N LEU A 16 5.85 -49.64 -19.56
CA LEU A 16 5.62 -48.75 -18.42
C LEU A 16 6.65 -47.60 -18.31
N ALA A 17 7.76 -47.70 -19.04
CA ALA A 17 8.85 -46.72 -19.01
C ALA A 17 8.79 -45.67 -20.14
N ILE A 18 7.75 -45.67 -20.99
CA ILE A 18 7.58 -44.67 -22.08
C ILE A 18 6.61 -43.53 -21.66
N VAL A 19 6.19 -43.50 -20.39
CA VAL A 19 5.44 -42.35 -19.83
C VAL A 19 6.34 -41.43 -19.00
N THR A 20 7.66 -41.64 -19.02
CA THR A 20 8.60 -40.75 -18.32
C THR A 20 8.91 -39.53 -19.17
N SER A 21 8.71 -38.37 -18.55
CA SER A 21 9.14 -37.03 -18.99
C SER A 21 8.47 -36.45 -20.24
N LEU A 22 7.17 -36.21 -20.17
CA LEU A 22 6.70 -34.90 -20.67
C LEU A 22 7.31 -33.86 -19.73
N ASN A 23 8.48 -33.32 -20.12
CA ASN A 23 8.98 -32.08 -19.55
C ASN A 23 7.91 -31.02 -19.81
N LEU A 24 7.03 -30.81 -18.83
CA LEU A 24 6.15 -29.66 -18.79
C LEU A 24 7.08 -28.45 -18.77
N ILE A 25 7.26 -27.82 -19.93
CA ILE A 25 7.89 -26.52 -20.02
C ILE A 25 7.07 -25.64 -19.06
N PRO A 26 7.66 -25.08 -17.99
CA PRO A 26 6.92 -24.19 -17.13
C PRO A 26 6.41 -23.06 -18.02
N ILE A 27 5.09 -22.95 -18.12
CA ILE A 27 4.46 -21.84 -18.84
C ILE A 27 4.82 -20.60 -18.04
N SER A 28 5.88 -19.91 -18.48
CA SER A 28 6.24 -18.62 -17.94
C SER A 28 5.12 -17.66 -18.34
N THR A 29 4.40 -17.15 -17.35
CA THR A 29 3.46 -16.06 -17.55
C THR A 29 4.23 -14.84 -18.04
N ILE A 30 3.96 -14.40 -19.26
CA ILE A 30 4.43 -13.10 -19.75
C ILE A 30 3.50 -12.06 -19.10
N PRO A 31 4.00 -11.20 -18.20
CA PRO A 31 3.19 -10.14 -17.64
C PRO A 31 2.83 -9.15 -18.75
N LEU A 32 1.54 -8.88 -18.90
CA LEU A 32 1.05 -7.76 -19.69
C LEU A 32 0.99 -6.52 -18.78
N ASP A 33 1.19 -5.35 -19.38
CA ASP A 33 1.04 -4.09 -18.65
C ASP A 33 -0.39 -3.97 -18.10
N SER A 34 -0.49 -3.54 -16.85
CA SER A 34 -1.78 -3.23 -16.25
C SER A 34 -2.41 -2.04 -16.98
N VAL A 35 -3.65 -2.20 -17.45
CA VAL A 35 -4.41 -1.11 -18.05
C VAL A 35 -5.00 -0.23 -16.95
N GLU A 36 -4.65 1.05 -16.93
CA GLU A 36 -5.28 2.03 -16.05
C GLU A 36 -6.69 2.38 -16.56
N VAL A 37 -7.66 2.47 -15.64
CA VAL A 37 -8.95 3.09 -15.99
C VAL A 37 -8.79 4.60 -16.07
N LYS A 38 -9.43 5.22 -17.07
CA LYS A 38 -9.37 6.68 -17.32
C LYS A 38 -10.62 7.43 -16.91
N GLU A 39 -11.68 6.70 -16.57
CA GLU A 39 -12.95 7.24 -16.11
C GLU A 39 -13.57 6.30 -15.07
N TYR A 40 -14.23 6.86 -14.07
CA TYR A 40 -14.98 6.10 -13.07
C TYR A 40 -16.25 6.85 -12.67
N GLN A 41 -17.41 6.25 -12.86
CA GLN A 41 -18.72 6.85 -12.51
C GLN A 41 -18.94 8.28 -13.07
N GLY A 42 -18.39 8.56 -14.27
CA GLY A 42 -18.47 9.87 -14.92
C GLY A 42 -17.32 10.84 -14.58
N ASP A 43 -16.49 10.52 -13.58
CA ASP A 43 -15.30 11.31 -13.26
C ASP A 43 -14.14 10.93 -14.17
N LYS A 44 -13.51 11.93 -14.80
CA LYS A 44 -12.25 11.76 -15.53
C LYS A 44 -11.10 11.60 -14.54
N LEU A 45 -10.27 10.60 -14.80
CA LEU A 45 -9.09 10.28 -14.00
C LEU A 45 -7.83 10.78 -14.69
N SER A 46 -6.90 11.31 -13.89
CA SER A 46 -5.54 11.59 -14.33
C SER A 46 -4.80 10.28 -14.60
N SER A 47 -3.82 10.31 -15.50
CA SER A 47 -2.92 9.17 -15.69
C SER A 47 -2.04 8.99 -14.46
N VAL A 48 -1.65 7.75 -14.16
CA VAL A 48 -0.63 7.45 -13.13
C VAL A 48 0.69 8.22 -13.38
N ASN A 49 0.98 8.50 -14.65
CA ASN A 49 2.17 9.26 -15.06
C ASN A 49 2.07 10.76 -14.75
N ASP A 50 0.86 11.32 -14.67
CA ASP A 50 0.65 12.73 -14.30
C ASP A 50 0.99 12.98 -12.82
N PHE A 51 1.01 11.91 -12.00
CA PHE A 51 1.13 12.02 -10.55
C PHE A 51 2.48 12.58 -10.06
N ARG A 52 3.58 12.71 -10.81
CA ARG A 52 4.89 13.19 -10.30
C ARG A 52 5.49 12.41 -9.10
N GLU A 53 6.80 12.24 -9.16
CA GLU A 53 7.56 11.58 -8.10
C GLU A 53 8.16 12.65 -7.19
N ASN A 54 7.66 12.76 -5.95
CA ASN A 54 8.11 13.74 -4.95
C ASN A 54 8.63 13.05 -3.67
N SER A 55 9.65 12.20 -3.81
CA SER A 55 10.31 11.53 -2.69
C SER A 55 11.41 12.37 -2.06
N ILE A 56 11.74 12.05 -0.80
CA ILE A 56 12.90 12.65 -0.13
C ILE A 56 14.21 11.91 -0.43
N LYS A 57 14.14 10.65 -0.88
CA LYS A 57 15.31 9.79 -1.16
C LYS A 57 15.13 8.87 -2.38
N GLY A 58 14.43 9.35 -3.40
CA GLY A 58 14.12 8.56 -4.59
C GLY A 58 13.02 7.52 -4.36
N THR A 59 12.71 6.78 -5.41
CA THR A 59 11.71 5.71 -5.38
C THR A 59 12.17 4.53 -4.53
N GLN A 60 11.35 4.16 -3.55
CA GLN A 60 11.60 2.96 -2.75
C GLN A 60 10.99 1.72 -3.42
N ARG A 61 11.72 0.61 -3.37
CA ARG A 61 11.29 -0.71 -3.86
C ARG A 61 11.19 -1.65 -2.67
N VAL A 62 9.97 -1.78 -2.15
CA VAL A 62 9.68 -2.58 -0.96
C VAL A 62 9.38 -4.02 -1.36
N ASP A 63 10.09 -4.97 -0.75
CA ASP A 63 9.79 -6.40 -0.88
C ASP A 63 8.67 -6.78 0.09
N ILE A 64 7.51 -7.13 -0.46
CA ILE A 64 6.32 -7.47 0.34
C ILE A 64 6.45 -8.77 1.13
N ASN A 65 7.38 -9.66 0.76
CA ASN A 65 7.62 -10.89 1.51
C ASN A 65 8.33 -10.63 2.85
N ASN A 66 9.07 -9.53 2.93
CA ASN A 66 9.79 -9.07 4.12
C ASN A 66 9.16 -7.81 4.73
N TYR A 67 8.00 -7.38 4.21
CA TYR A 67 7.32 -6.19 4.67
C TYR A 67 6.57 -6.44 5.98
N SER A 68 6.65 -5.47 6.88
CA SER A 68 5.84 -5.38 8.09
C SER A 68 5.32 -3.96 8.28
N LEU A 69 4.02 -3.83 8.51
CA LEU A 69 3.39 -2.62 9.04
C LEU A 69 3.35 -2.72 10.56
N GLU A 70 4.16 -1.92 11.24
CA GLU A 70 4.16 -1.82 12.70
C GLU A 70 3.09 -0.81 13.17
N VAL A 71 2.23 -1.20 14.12
CA VAL A 71 1.24 -0.31 14.73
C VAL A 71 1.42 -0.30 16.25
N THR A 72 1.87 0.84 16.79
CA THR A 72 2.38 0.97 18.18
C THR A 72 1.95 2.27 18.86
N GLY A 73 2.54 2.55 20.03
CA GLY A 73 2.30 3.76 20.81
C GLY A 73 1.14 3.56 21.79
N LEU A 74 0.25 4.54 21.87
CA LEU A 74 -0.91 4.56 22.77
C LEU A 74 -2.05 3.66 22.25
N VAL A 75 -1.81 2.35 22.23
CA VAL A 75 -2.75 1.29 21.82
C VAL A 75 -2.79 0.17 22.85
N GLN A 76 -3.92 -0.55 22.94
CA GLN A 76 -4.02 -1.72 23.83
C GLN A 76 -3.31 -2.95 23.24
N ASN A 77 -3.41 -3.14 21.91
CA ASN A 77 -2.89 -4.31 21.22
C ASN A 77 -1.91 -3.87 20.12
N PRO A 78 -0.65 -3.55 20.43
CA PRO A 78 0.34 -3.27 19.40
C PRO A 78 0.52 -4.51 18.51
N LYS A 79 0.62 -4.29 17.19
CA LYS A 79 0.64 -5.37 16.19
C LYS A 79 1.60 -5.07 15.05
N ASN A 80 2.12 -6.13 14.46
CA ASN A 80 2.84 -6.12 13.19
C ASN A 80 2.01 -6.88 12.17
N TYR A 81 1.70 -6.25 11.04
CA TYR A 81 0.94 -6.86 9.94
C TYR A 81 1.84 -7.10 8.74
N THR A 82 1.80 -8.29 8.16
CA THR A 82 2.31 -8.55 6.82
C THR A 82 1.50 -7.79 5.77
N TYR A 83 2.05 -7.66 4.55
CA TYR A 83 1.35 -7.04 3.42
C TYR A 83 -0.03 -7.66 3.17
N ASP A 84 -0.11 -8.99 3.17
CA ASP A 84 -1.37 -9.71 2.92
C ASP A 84 -2.36 -9.57 4.07
N GLN A 85 -1.89 -9.48 5.32
CA GLN A 85 -2.78 -9.21 6.46
C GLN A 85 -3.40 -7.81 6.38
N VAL A 86 -2.64 -6.79 5.99
CA VAL A 86 -3.19 -5.44 5.75
C VAL A 86 -4.23 -5.49 4.63
N LYS A 87 -3.95 -6.20 3.53
CA LYS A 87 -4.92 -6.38 2.44
C LYS A 87 -6.12 -7.25 2.78
N GLY A 88 -6.05 -8.02 3.87
CA GLY A 88 -7.13 -8.85 4.37
C GLY A 88 -8.26 -8.05 5.04
N PHE A 89 -8.04 -6.78 5.39
CA PHE A 89 -9.11 -5.89 5.84
C PHE A 89 -10.09 -5.57 4.69
N GLN A 90 -11.27 -5.06 5.03
CA GLN A 90 -12.27 -4.67 4.06
C GLN A 90 -11.69 -3.66 3.05
N SER A 91 -11.80 -4.00 1.76
CA SER A 91 -11.36 -3.13 0.67
C SER A 91 -12.44 -2.10 0.34
N TYR A 92 -12.01 -0.87 0.10
CA TYR A 92 -12.85 0.25 -0.33
C TYR A 92 -12.21 0.94 -1.54
N GLN A 93 -13.04 1.63 -2.32
CA GLN A 93 -12.59 2.44 -3.44
C GLN A 93 -13.21 3.84 -3.36
N LYS A 94 -12.45 4.87 -3.72
CA LYS A 94 -12.97 6.23 -3.91
C LYS A 94 -12.10 7.04 -4.87
N VAL A 95 -12.73 7.91 -5.64
CA VAL A 95 -12.03 8.92 -6.44
C VAL A 95 -11.64 10.07 -5.52
N VAL A 96 -10.36 10.42 -5.48
CA VAL A 96 -9.88 11.55 -4.67
C VAL A 96 -8.85 12.34 -5.45
N LYS A 97 -9.02 13.66 -5.39
CA LYS A 97 -8.05 14.63 -5.89
C LYS A 97 -6.94 14.88 -4.86
N LEU A 98 -5.69 14.77 -5.31
CA LEU A 98 -4.51 15.22 -4.59
C LEU A 98 -4.11 16.59 -5.14
N ASP A 99 -4.02 17.59 -4.27
CA ASP A 99 -3.49 18.92 -4.59
C ASP A 99 -2.08 19.08 -3.98
N CYS A 100 -1.09 19.41 -4.82
CA CYS A 100 0.29 19.61 -4.39
C CYS A 100 0.59 21.10 -4.17
N VAL A 101 1.44 21.37 -3.17
CA VAL A 101 1.97 22.72 -2.90
C VAL A 101 2.78 23.31 -4.05
N GLU A 102 3.25 22.48 -4.98
CA GLU A 102 3.97 22.90 -6.19
C GLU A 102 3.02 23.32 -7.34
N GLY A 103 1.71 23.40 -7.10
CA GLY A 103 0.73 23.94 -8.06
C GLY A 103 0.20 22.93 -9.09
N TRP A 104 0.44 21.63 -8.90
CA TRP A 104 -0.15 20.57 -9.72
C TRP A 104 -1.14 19.74 -8.90
N SER A 105 -2.03 19.03 -9.61
CA SER A 105 -2.99 18.13 -8.97
C SER A 105 -3.29 16.93 -9.85
N VAL A 106 -3.75 15.85 -9.24
CA VAL A 106 -4.20 14.63 -9.93
C VAL A 106 -5.48 14.10 -9.32
N ASN A 107 -6.37 13.57 -10.16
CA ASN A 107 -7.61 12.93 -9.73
C ASN A 107 -7.52 11.42 -9.99
N ILE A 108 -7.54 10.60 -8.95
CA ILE A 108 -7.21 9.17 -9.03
C ILE A 108 -8.29 8.34 -8.36
N LEU A 109 -8.62 7.19 -8.95
CA LEU A 109 -9.40 6.15 -8.29
C LEU A 109 -8.48 5.37 -7.35
N TRP A 110 -8.62 5.59 -6.05
CA TRP A 110 -7.86 4.87 -5.03
C TRP A 110 -8.59 3.61 -4.60
N GLN A 111 -7.82 2.55 -4.34
CA GLN A 111 -8.33 1.36 -3.66
C GLN A 111 -7.40 0.96 -2.52
N GLY A 112 -7.98 0.70 -1.36
CA GLY A 112 -7.25 0.48 -0.12
C GLY A 112 -8.11 -0.06 1.00
N VAL A 113 -7.54 -0.02 2.19
CA VAL A 113 -8.24 -0.30 3.46
C VAL A 113 -8.41 1.01 4.24
N LEU A 114 -9.44 1.11 5.06
CA LEU A 114 -9.61 2.32 5.87
C LEU A 114 -8.63 2.30 7.03
N VAL A 115 -7.96 3.43 7.26
CA VAL A 115 -7.04 3.59 8.40
C VAL A 115 -7.77 3.32 9.72
N LYS A 116 -9.01 3.79 9.85
CA LYS A 116 -9.82 3.53 11.05
C LYS A 116 -10.02 2.04 11.35
N ASP A 117 -10.05 1.17 10.34
CA ASP A 117 -10.25 -0.27 10.57
C ASP A 117 -9.01 -0.90 11.21
N ILE A 118 -7.82 -0.48 10.78
CA ILE A 118 -6.54 -0.86 11.40
C ILE A 118 -6.45 -0.29 12.82
N LEU A 119 -6.82 0.98 13.02
CA LEU A 119 -6.83 1.61 14.35
C LEU A 119 -7.79 0.89 15.30
N ASN A 120 -8.98 0.52 14.85
CA ASN A 120 -9.97 -0.21 15.65
C ASN A 120 -9.46 -1.58 16.10
N ASP A 121 -8.70 -2.29 15.25
CA ASP A 121 -8.12 -3.60 15.58
C ASP A 121 -7.07 -3.52 16.71
N VAL A 122 -6.29 -2.44 16.77
CA VAL A 122 -5.28 -2.22 17.83
C VAL A 122 -5.84 -1.56 19.09
N LYS A 123 -7.06 -1.00 19.02
CA LYS A 123 -7.79 -0.31 20.10
C LYS A 123 -6.99 0.86 20.71
N PRO A 124 -7.15 2.10 20.20
CA PRO A 124 -6.48 3.27 20.75
C PRO A 124 -6.77 3.47 22.25
N LEU A 125 -5.79 3.91 23.02
CA LEU A 125 -6.00 4.36 24.39
C LEU A 125 -6.69 5.73 24.40
N SER A 126 -7.43 6.04 25.47
CA SER A 126 -8.18 7.30 25.57
C SER A 126 -7.30 8.56 25.62
N SER A 127 -6.01 8.42 25.95
CA SER A 127 -5.04 9.52 25.90
C SER A 127 -4.49 9.79 24.50
N ALA A 128 -4.68 8.89 23.54
CA ALA A 128 -4.21 9.09 22.16
C ALA A 128 -5.01 10.20 21.48
N ASN A 129 -4.32 11.18 20.90
CA ASN A 129 -4.93 12.27 20.15
C ASN A 129 -4.28 12.50 18.77
N THR A 130 -3.14 11.87 18.52
CA THR A 130 -2.32 12.06 17.31
C THR A 130 -1.93 10.70 16.75
N VAL A 131 -1.93 10.59 15.42
CA VAL A 131 -1.43 9.43 14.70
C VAL A 131 -0.27 9.88 13.82
N ILE A 132 0.89 9.25 14.01
CA ILE A 132 2.11 9.53 13.29
C ILE A 132 2.34 8.37 12.31
N PHE A 133 2.55 8.72 11.05
CA PHE A 133 2.95 7.76 10.02
C PHE A 133 4.43 7.91 9.74
N TYR A 134 5.09 6.78 9.53
CA TYR A 134 6.47 6.70 9.08
C TYR A 134 6.57 5.90 7.79
N ALA A 135 7.54 6.26 6.97
CA ALA A 135 7.86 5.63 5.71
C ALA A 135 9.22 4.96 5.73
N VAL A 136 9.41 4.01 4.82
CA VAL A 136 10.68 3.29 4.61
C VAL A 136 11.88 4.22 4.36
N ASP A 137 11.69 5.35 3.68
CA ASP A 137 12.75 6.31 3.38
C ASP A 137 13.08 7.26 4.56
N GLY A 138 12.38 7.13 5.68
CA GLY A 138 12.50 7.99 6.86
C GLY A 138 11.61 9.23 6.80
N TYR A 139 10.73 9.34 5.79
CA TYR A 139 9.67 10.34 5.79
C TYR A 139 8.70 10.09 6.95
N SER A 140 8.15 11.17 7.52
CA SER A 140 7.11 11.07 8.54
C SER A 140 6.16 12.26 8.47
N THR A 141 4.94 12.06 8.96
CA THR A 141 3.90 13.08 9.07
C THR A 141 2.88 12.67 10.13
N SER A 142 2.12 13.62 10.68
CA SER A 142 1.12 13.38 11.73
C SER A 142 -0.27 13.87 11.36
N PHE A 143 -1.29 13.28 11.98
CA PHE A 143 -2.68 13.70 11.87
C PHE A 143 -3.36 13.64 13.24
N PRO A 144 -4.36 14.50 13.49
CA PRO A 144 -5.28 14.28 14.60
C PRO A 144 -5.94 12.90 14.47
N LEU A 145 -6.01 12.15 15.57
CA LEU A 145 -6.68 10.84 15.60
C LEU A 145 -8.15 10.96 15.14
N GLU A 146 -8.83 12.01 15.59
CA GLU A 146 -10.22 12.29 15.25
C GLU A 146 -10.44 12.41 13.73
N TYR A 147 -9.54 13.05 13.00
CA TYR A 147 -9.62 13.16 11.55
C TYR A 147 -9.61 11.77 10.88
N LEU A 148 -8.77 10.85 11.35
CA LEU A 148 -8.69 9.50 10.79
C LEU A 148 -9.88 8.62 11.19
N GLN A 149 -10.49 8.86 12.35
CA GLN A 149 -11.67 8.12 12.82
C GLN A 149 -12.96 8.60 12.15
N ASN A 150 -13.10 9.90 11.94
CA ASN A 150 -14.31 10.53 11.40
C ASN A 150 -14.34 10.61 9.87
N SER A 151 -13.18 10.47 9.21
CA SER A 151 -13.09 10.46 7.75
C SER A 151 -12.85 9.06 7.20
N GLN A 152 -13.18 8.84 5.92
CA GLN A 152 -12.96 7.56 5.24
C GLN A 152 -11.57 7.53 4.59
N ILE A 153 -10.52 7.76 5.38
CA ILE A 153 -9.14 7.83 4.89
C ILE A 153 -8.64 6.44 4.50
N LEU A 154 -8.17 6.31 3.27
CA LEU A 154 -7.61 5.07 2.78
C LEU A 154 -6.10 5.02 3.00
N MET A 155 -5.63 3.84 3.37
CA MET A 155 -4.29 3.37 3.08
C MET A 155 -4.37 2.54 1.80
N ALA A 156 -4.05 3.17 0.68
CA ALA A 156 -4.24 2.61 -0.65
C ALA A 156 -3.08 1.69 -1.06
N TYR A 157 -3.42 0.61 -1.76
CA TYR A 157 -2.48 -0.32 -2.40
C TYR A 157 -2.70 -0.43 -3.92
N LYS A 158 -3.68 0.30 -4.45
CA LYS A 158 -4.05 0.36 -5.87
C LYS A 158 -4.46 1.79 -6.27
N MET A 159 -4.16 2.15 -7.51
CA MET A 159 -4.59 3.39 -8.17
C MET A 159 -5.07 3.09 -9.60
N ASN A 160 -6.20 3.68 -10.01
CA ASN A 160 -6.82 3.45 -11.32
C ASN A 160 -6.96 1.95 -11.66
N ASN A 161 -7.42 1.15 -10.69
CA ASN A 161 -7.54 -0.33 -10.74
C ASN A 161 -6.22 -1.12 -10.93
N ALA A 162 -5.09 -0.46 -11.12
CA ALA A 162 -3.77 -1.08 -11.15
C ALA A 162 -3.14 -1.07 -9.75
N THR A 163 -2.28 -2.06 -9.48
CA THR A 163 -1.42 -2.04 -8.29
C THR A 163 -0.61 -0.75 -8.27
N LEU A 164 -0.42 -0.16 -7.08
CA LEU A 164 0.48 0.99 -6.95
C LEU A 164 1.85 0.66 -7.57
N PRO A 165 2.39 1.48 -8.48
CA PRO A 165 3.78 1.33 -8.86
C PRO A 165 4.70 1.85 -7.72
N PRO A 166 5.96 1.39 -7.66
CA PRO A 166 6.91 1.77 -6.60
C PRO A 166 7.02 3.29 -6.37
N GLU A 167 7.10 4.08 -7.44
CA GLU A 167 7.23 5.54 -7.42
C GLU A 167 5.98 6.27 -6.89
N ARG A 168 4.86 5.54 -6.73
CA ARG A 168 3.59 6.01 -6.15
C ARG A 168 3.29 5.39 -4.78
N GLY A 169 4.29 4.79 -4.16
CA GLY A 169 4.22 4.41 -2.75
C GLY A 169 3.91 2.94 -2.47
N PHE A 170 4.04 2.04 -3.46
CA PHE A 170 3.89 0.61 -3.21
C PHE A 170 4.76 0.13 -2.02
N PRO A 171 4.21 -0.55 -1.00
CA PRO A 171 2.91 -1.21 -1.03
C PRO A 171 1.73 -0.34 -0.59
N PHE A 172 1.96 0.73 0.18
CA PHE A 172 0.90 1.54 0.77
C PHE A 172 1.19 3.05 0.72
N GLN A 173 0.20 3.81 0.24
CA GLN A 173 0.19 5.28 0.27
C GLN A 173 -1.09 5.79 0.95
N LEU A 174 -0.95 6.83 1.76
CA LEU A 174 -2.09 7.47 2.42
C LEU A 174 -2.87 8.35 1.44
N VAL A 175 -4.19 8.22 1.44
CA VAL A 175 -5.13 9.06 0.69
C VAL A 175 -5.70 10.11 1.64
N ALA A 176 -4.87 11.06 2.02
CA ALA A 176 -5.17 12.10 3.01
C ALA A 176 -6.06 13.21 2.42
N GLU A 177 -7.31 12.87 2.10
CA GLU A 177 -8.28 13.82 1.53
C GLU A 177 -8.40 15.09 2.38
N SER A 178 -8.67 16.24 1.76
CA SER A 178 -8.64 17.59 2.39
C SER A 178 -7.26 18.09 2.85
N LYS A 179 -6.17 17.37 2.54
CA LYS A 179 -4.80 17.73 2.93
C LYS A 179 -3.91 17.95 1.71
N TRP A 180 -2.95 18.87 1.84
CA TRP A 180 -1.89 19.10 0.86
C TRP A 180 -1.04 17.84 0.64
N GLY A 181 -0.53 17.67 -0.58
CA GLY A 181 0.20 16.47 -1.03
C GLY A 181 1.37 16.03 -0.14
N TYR A 182 2.02 16.95 0.59
CA TYR A 182 3.08 16.55 1.52
C TYR A 182 2.56 15.71 2.70
N LYS A 183 1.27 15.79 3.05
CA LYS A 183 0.67 14.90 4.06
C LYS A 183 0.38 13.50 3.50
N TRP A 184 0.42 13.29 2.18
CA TRP A 184 0.11 12.01 1.53
C TRP A 184 1.34 11.09 1.54
N ILE A 185 1.68 10.58 2.71
CA ILE A 185 2.84 9.72 2.93
C ILE A 185 2.80 8.46 2.05
N LYS A 186 3.95 8.15 1.45
CA LYS A 186 4.22 6.94 0.64
C LYS A 186 5.00 5.91 1.44
N TRP A 187 4.98 4.65 1.01
CA TRP A 187 5.80 3.57 1.57
C TRP A 187 5.63 3.40 3.09
N ILE A 188 4.39 3.50 3.56
CA ILE A 188 4.07 3.42 5.00
C ILE A 188 4.56 2.08 5.55
N ASN A 189 5.36 2.12 6.62
CA ASN A 189 5.82 0.91 7.33
C ASN A 189 5.53 0.96 8.83
N ARG A 190 5.17 2.12 9.39
CA ARG A 190 4.78 2.24 10.79
C ARG A 190 3.72 3.30 11.02
N ILE A 191 2.83 3.01 11.96
CA ILE A 191 1.81 3.89 12.51
C ILE A 191 1.98 3.92 14.03
N GLU A 192 2.09 5.12 14.59
CA GLU A 192 2.25 5.30 16.03
C GLU A 192 1.17 6.23 16.56
N LEU A 193 0.46 5.79 17.60
CA LEU A 193 -0.48 6.63 18.31
C LEU A 193 0.23 7.37 19.44
N SER A 194 0.04 8.68 19.51
CA SER A 194 0.70 9.60 20.43
C SER A 194 -0.32 10.55 21.06
N ASP A 195 0.08 11.21 22.14
CA ASP A 195 -0.62 12.30 22.81
C ASP A 195 -0.02 13.68 22.48
N ASN A 196 0.95 13.75 21.56
CA ASN A 196 1.63 14.98 21.16
C ASN A 196 0.99 15.62 19.91
N PRO A 197 0.04 16.57 20.04
CA PRO A 197 -0.59 17.25 18.90
C PRO A 197 0.38 18.15 18.13
N ASN A 198 1.57 18.43 18.68
CA ASN A 198 2.57 19.28 18.08
C ASN A 198 3.67 18.49 17.36
N PHE A 199 3.51 17.17 17.17
CA PHE A 199 4.48 16.38 16.43
C PHE A 199 4.70 16.96 15.03
N GLN A 200 5.97 17.17 14.67
CA GLN A 200 6.36 17.68 13.37
C GLN A 200 7.12 16.59 12.62
N GLY A 201 6.54 16.15 11.50
CA GLY A 201 7.18 15.25 10.55
C GLY A 201 8.24 15.95 9.71
N TYR A 202 8.53 15.37 8.54
CA TYR A 202 9.63 15.82 7.69
C TYR A 202 9.42 17.26 7.17
N TRP A 203 8.29 17.55 6.54
CA TRP A 203 8.04 18.89 5.99
C TRP A 203 7.59 19.87 7.08
N GLU A 204 6.84 19.38 8.06
CA GLU A 204 6.34 20.21 9.17
C GLU A 204 7.49 20.80 10.00
N SER A 205 8.58 20.04 10.19
CA SER A 205 9.81 20.52 10.85
C SER A 205 10.61 21.52 10.02
N ARG A 206 10.25 21.70 8.73
CA ARG A 206 10.90 22.60 7.76
C ARG A 206 10.03 23.81 7.40
N GLY A 207 9.06 24.14 8.26
CA GLY A 207 8.23 25.34 8.11
C GLY A 207 6.88 25.10 7.42
N TYR A 208 6.56 23.87 7.03
CA TYR A 208 5.22 23.56 6.53
C TYR A 208 4.21 23.45 7.69
N SER A 209 2.95 23.77 7.41
CA SER A 209 1.86 23.68 8.37
C SER A 209 1.70 22.26 8.91
N VAL A 210 1.38 22.13 10.20
CA VAL A 210 1.10 20.82 10.81
C VAL A 210 -0.26 20.29 10.36
N SER A 211 -1.27 21.18 10.26
CA SER A 211 -2.63 20.82 9.84
C SER A 211 -2.64 20.29 8.41
N GLY A 212 -1.85 20.93 7.54
CA GLY A 212 -1.80 20.68 6.10
C GLY A 212 -3.13 20.80 5.39
N ASN A 213 -4.08 21.58 5.95
CA ASN A 213 -5.41 21.75 5.40
C ASN A 213 -5.38 22.50 4.06
N LEU A 214 -6.16 22.06 3.07
CA LEU A 214 -6.25 22.72 1.76
C LEU A 214 -6.84 24.15 1.82
N ASN A 215 -7.64 24.46 2.84
CA ASN A 215 -8.25 25.78 3.04
C ASN A 215 -7.40 26.73 3.92
N GLU A 216 -6.16 26.34 4.24
CA GLU A 216 -5.21 27.12 5.03
C GLU A 216 -3.88 27.27 4.28
N SER A 217 -3.03 28.19 4.76
CA SER A 217 -1.64 28.30 4.28
C SER A 217 -0.89 26.97 4.50
N PHE A 218 -0.16 26.53 3.48
CA PHE A 218 0.70 25.35 3.60
C PHE A 218 2.02 25.64 4.34
N LEU A 219 2.36 26.92 4.60
CA LEU A 219 3.47 27.37 5.42
C LEU A 219 2.98 27.94 6.76
N LYS A 220 3.80 27.78 7.80
CA LYS A 220 3.62 28.36 9.14
C LYS A 220 3.90 29.85 9.18
#